data_AF-A0A1F0RXC4-F1
#
_entry.id   AF-A0A1F0RXC4-F1
#
_cell.length_a   1.000
_cell.length_b   1.000
_cell.length_c   1.000
_cell.angle_alpha   90.00
_cell.angle_beta   90.00
_cell.angle_gamma   90.00
#
_symmetry.space_group_name_H-M   'P 1'
#
loop_
_entity.id
_entity.type
_entity.pdbx_description
1 polymer ?
#
loop_
_entity_poly.entity_id
_entity_poly.type
_entity_poly.pdbx_seq_one_letter_code
_entity_poly.pdbx_strand_id
1 'polypeptide(L)'
;MKKMTRRFAAGIAAATLSLGVVACSDAEDAAKDAGDAAQSAASDATDAAGSAAKDAKDSMKDSESADSSEAEGSEGAEGSEGADSSESDSAESKDGAGAEGDKESVSTANGDVEVPSDFAQAIKEKAAEWGDPESIENTDKGSVATFAKDKLLAFGEGDGTQPIIGKIAETWTEEGGLESKVGLPTGPEQAEGNGWVQEFTNGTISWMQGESGEYEATIN
;
A
#
# COMPACT_ATOMS: atom_id res chain seq x y z
N MET A 1 28.05 -19.20 -39.89
CA MET A 1 28.40 -18.20 -40.93
C MET A 1 27.93 -16.82 -40.50
N LYS A 2 28.55 -15.73 -40.97
CA LYS A 2 28.25 -14.34 -40.57
C LYS A 2 26.82 -13.92 -40.96
N LYS A 3 26.18 -13.09 -40.12
CA LYS A 3 25.65 -11.76 -40.51
C LYS A 3 25.86 -10.77 -39.34
N MET A 4 26.51 -9.64 -39.62
CA MET A 4 26.56 -8.45 -38.74
C MET A 4 25.50 -7.44 -39.18
N THR A 5 25.33 -6.33 -38.44
CA THR A 5 24.78 -4.98 -38.82
C THR A 5 23.72 -4.53 -37.81
N ARG A 6 23.72 -3.32 -37.22
CA ARG A 6 24.68 -2.18 -37.17
C ARG A 6 24.42 -1.39 -35.87
N ARG A 7 25.40 -0.60 -35.42
CA ARG A 7 25.19 0.39 -34.34
C ARG A 7 24.48 1.63 -34.87
N PHE A 8 23.57 2.19 -34.09
CA PHE A 8 23.17 3.59 -34.17
C PHE A 8 23.45 4.25 -32.82
N ALA A 9 24.26 5.31 -32.85
CA ALA A 9 24.39 6.24 -31.74
C ALA A 9 23.49 7.44 -32.04
N ALA A 10 22.60 7.78 -31.11
CA ALA A 10 21.85 9.04 -31.11
C ALA A 10 22.43 9.90 -29.99
N GLY A 11 22.81 11.14 -30.32
CA GLY A 11 23.59 12.00 -29.43
C GLY A 11 22.76 12.70 -28.36
N ILE A 12 23.40 12.94 -27.22
CA ILE A 12 22.90 13.83 -26.16
C ILE A 12 22.93 15.26 -26.69
N ALA A 13 21.78 15.94 -26.71
CA ALA A 13 21.67 17.37 -26.96
C ALA A 13 21.25 18.08 -25.66
N ALA A 14 22.23 18.52 -24.86
CA ALA A 14 21.97 19.34 -23.69
C ALA A 14 21.66 20.77 -24.11
N ALA A 15 20.38 21.16 -24.07
CA ALA A 15 19.93 22.52 -24.35
C ALA A 15 19.77 23.31 -23.04
N THR A 16 20.84 24.00 -22.61
CA THR A 16 20.77 24.97 -21.50
C THR A 16 20.06 26.24 -21.97
N LEU A 17 18.78 26.39 -21.62
CA LEU A 17 18.01 27.62 -21.89
C LEU A 17 18.08 28.56 -20.69
N SER A 18 18.82 29.66 -20.86
CA SER A 18 19.02 30.69 -19.84
C SER A 18 17.78 31.58 -19.66
N LEU A 19 17.55 31.99 -18.41
CA LEU A 19 16.44 32.85 -17.99
C LEU A 19 16.46 34.22 -18.71
N GLY A 20 15.33 34.61 -19.30
CA GLY A 20 15.07 35.94 -19.82
C GLY A 20 13.73 36.46 -19.30
N VAL A 21 13.74 37.56 -18.55
CA VAL A 21 12.53 38.14 -17.93
C VAL A 21 12.08 39.37 -18.72
N VAL A 22 10.98 39.25 -19.46
CA VAL A 22 10.26 40.37 -20.09
C VAL A 22 8.76 40.17 -19.89
N ALA A 23 8.05 41.26 -19.59
CA ALA A 23 6.65 41.25 -19.25
C ALA A 23 5.73 41.64 -20.42
N CYS A 24 4.50 41.14 -20.35
CA CYS A 24 3.26 41.64 -20.96
C CYS A 24 3.03 41.52 -22.48
N SER A 25 2.08 40.61 -22.78
CA SER A 25 0.90 40.81 -23.64
C SER A 25 0.95 40.43 -25.12
N ASP A 26 -0.13 39.74 -25.53
CA ASP A 26 -0.55 39.41 -26.90
C ASP A 26 0.27 38.36 -27.70
N ALA A 27 -0.02 37.07 -27.44
CA ALA A 27 0.32 35.95 -28.33
C ALA A 27 -0.61 34.73 -28.11
N GLU A 28 -1.91 34.97 -27.97
CA GLU A 28 -2.92 33.95 -27.62
C GLU A 28 -3.36 33.08 -28.82
N ASP A 29 -2.43 32.66 -29.69
CA ASP A 29 -2.74 31.84 -30.88
C ASP A 29 -1.62 30.88 -31.33
N ALA A 30 -0.71 30.46 -30.44
CA ALA A 30 0.30 29.43 -30.74
C ALA A 30 -0.04 28.03 -30.17
N ALA A 31 -1.29 27.82 -29.73
CA ALA A 31 -1.74 26.61 -29.03
C ALA A 31 -2.65 25.68 -29.87
N LYS A 32 -2.96 26.02 -31.14
CA LYS A 32 -3.97 25.30 -31.94
C LYS A 32 -3.42 24.25 -32.91
N ASP A 33 -2.20 24.41 -33.44
CA ASP A 33 -1.58 23.42 -34.36
C ASP A 33 -0.89 22.23 -33.67
N ALA A 34 -0.79 22.22 -32.35
CA ALA A 34 -0.22 21.11 -31.57
C ALA A 34 -1.27 20.13 -31.00
N GLY A 35 -2.56 20.51 -30.98
CA GLY A 35 -3.64 19.69 -30.41
C GLY A 35 -4.19 18.63 -31.36
N ASP A 36 -4.28 18.94 -32.66
CA ASP A 36 -4.99 18.10 -33.64
C ASP A 36 -4.29 16.75 -33.90
N ALA A 37 -2.96 16.72 -33.82
CA ALA A 37 -2.16 15.51 -34.00
C ALA A 37 -2.20 14.54 -32.79
N ALA A 38 -2.64 15.01 -31.61
CA ALA A 38 -2.71 14.18 -30.40
C ALA A 38 -4.05 13.47 -30.23
N GLN A 39 -5.14 13.99 -30.79
CA GLN A 39 -6.48 13.39 -30.65
C GLN A 39 -6.75 12.21 -31.60
N SER A 40 -6.08 12.12 -32.76
CA SER A 40 -6.29 11.00 -33.70
C SER A 40 -5.59 9.68 -33.35
N ALA A 41 -4.91 9.59 -32.20
CA ALA A 41 -4.32 8.34 -31.70
C ALA A 41 -5.05 7.76 -30.47
N ALA A 42 -5.98 8.50 -29.87
CA ALA A 42 -6.66 8.13 -28.63
C ALA A 42 -8.07 7.53 -28.83
N SER A 43 -8.60 7.53 -30.06
CA SER A 43 -9.98 7.11 -30.35
C SER A 43 -10.13 5.69 -30.90
N ASP A 44 -9.05 5.00 -31.30
CA ASP A 44 -9.10 3.61 -31.80
C ASP A 44 -8.95 2.53 -30.71
N ALA A 45 -8.84 2.92 -29.43
CA ALA A 45 -8.58 2.01 -28.30
C ALA A 45 -9.76 1.82 -27.32
N THR A 46 -10.92 2.46 -27.54
CA THR A 46 -12.04 2.50 -26.59
C THR A 46 -13.35 1.85 -27.12
N ASP A 47 -13.36 1.36 -28.36
CA ASP A 47 -14.55 0.79 -29.03
C ASP A 47 -14.64 -0.76 -28.98
N ALA A 48 -14.16 -1.40 -27.91
CA ALA A 48 -14.13 -2.87 -27.82
C ALA A 48 -14.67 -3.52 -26.52
N ALA A 49 -15.00 -2.76 -25.47
CA ALA A 49 -15.39 -3.34 -24.16
C ALA A 49 -16.56 -2.62 -23.45
N GLY A 50 -17.40 -1.89 -24.19
CA GLY A 50 -18.36 -0.93 -23.63
C GLY A 50 -19.82 -1.05 -24.08
N SER A 51 -20.33 -2.23 -24.47
CA SER A 51 -21.77 -2.39 -24.80
C SER A 51 -22.28 -3.84 -24.74
N ALA A 52 -22.77 -4.27 -23.56
CA ALA A 52 -23.65 -5.44 -23.40
C ALA A 52 -24.45 -5.39 -22.07
N ALA A 53 -25.02 -4.23 -21.72
CA ALA A 53 -25.74 -4.06 -20.45
C ALA A 53 -26.95 -3.11 -20.55
N LYS A 54 -27.93 -3.46 -21.41
CA LYS A 54 -29.36 -3.08 -21.33
C LYS A 54 -30.15 -3.65 -22.52
N ASP A 55 -30.58 -4.91 -22.40
CA ASP A 55 -31.71 -5.56 -23.09
C ASP A 55 -31.76 -7.01 -22.53
N ALA A 56 -32.86 -7.56 -21.99
CA ALA A 56 -34.21 -7.05 -21.83
C ALA A 56 -34.75 -7.38 -20.41
N LYS A 57 -35.59 -6.49 -19.89
CA LYS A 57 -36.49 -6.76 -18.75
C LYS A 57 -37.91 -6.94 -19.32
N ASP A 58 -38.69 -7.83 -18.71
CA ASP A 58 -40.06 -8.20 -19.11
C ASP A 58 -40.14 -8.95 -20.47
N SER A 59 -40.88 -10.05 -20.64
CA SER A 59 -41.96 -10.58 -19.79
C SER A 59 -42.35 -12.02 -20.14
N MET A 60 -42.51 -12.84 -19.08
CA MET A 60 -43.58 -13.85 -18.86
C MET A 60 -43.67 -15.15 -19.70
N LYS A 61 -44.16 -16.19 -18.99
CA LYS A 61 -44.87 -17.41 -19.46
C LYS A 61 -44.00 -18.51 -20.09
N ASP A 62 -44.13 -19.79 -19.74
CA ASP A 62 -45.09 -20.51 -18.86
C ASP A 62 -44.33 -21.65 -18.13
N SER A 63 -44.70 -22.07 -16.90
CA SER A 63 -45.38 -23.36 -16.58
C SER A 63 -44.81 -24.59 -17.32
N GLU A 64 -44.47 -25.73 -16.70
CA GLU A 64 -45.06 -26.48 -15.57
C GLU A 64 -43.91 -27.05 -14.66
N SER A 65 -43.97 -27.28 -13.35
CA SER A 65 -44.96 -27.79 -12.36
C SER A 65 -44.83 -29.29 -12.03
N ALA A 66 -45.08 -29.65 -10.75
CA ALA A 66 -44.97 -30.97 -10.08
C ALA A 66 -43.50 -31.50 -9.89
N ASP A 67 -43.09 -32.21 -8.83
CA ASP A 67 -43.72 -32.75 -7.60
C ASP A 67 -42.57 -33.16 -6.61
N SER A 68 -42.66 -33.34 -5.28
CA SER A 68 -43.51 -32.83 -4.17
C SER A 68 -42.87 -33.26 -2.80
N SER A 69 -43.49 -32.95 -1.66
CA SER A 69 -43.11 -33.31 -0.25
C SER A 69 -42.01 -32.44 0.39
N GLU A 70 -42.29 -31.51 1.32
CA GLU A 70 -42.88 -31.65 2.68
C GLU A 70 -41.95 -32.38 3.67
N ALA A 71 -41.41 -31.66 4.67
CA ALA A 71 -41.70 -31.88 6.10
C ALA A 71 -40.88 -30.94 7.03
N GLU A 72 -41.62 -30.05 7.71
CA GLU A 72 -41.39 -29.42 9.03
C GLU A 72 -40.35 -30.05 9.99
N GLY A 73 -39.65 -29.25 10.81
CA GLY A 73 -38.75 -29.82 11.83
C GLY A 73 -37.97 -28.90 12.80
N SER A 74 -38.64 -27.96 13.47
CA SER A 74 -38.29 -27.36 14.79
C SER A 74 -36.82 -27.23 15.27
N GLU A 75 -36.41 -25.98 15.43
CA GLU A 75 -35.63 -25.38 16.53
C GLU A 75 -35.15 -26.24 17.73
N GLY A 76 -33.94 -25.92 18.23
CA GLY A 76 -33.73 -25.75 19.69
C GLY A 76 -32.41 -26.22 20.31
N ALA A 77 -31.92 -25.40 21.25
CA ALA A 77 -31.01 -25.70 22.38
C ALA A 77 -29.48 -25.89 22.16
N GLU A 78 -28.74 -24.79 22.38
CA GLU A 78 -27.91 -24.55 23.59
C GLU A 78 -27.09 -25.71 24.22
N GLY A 79 -25.80 -25.45 24.52
CA GLY A 79 -24.95 -26.28 25.41
C GLY A 79 -23.48 -26.30 24.99
N SER A 80 -22.59 -25.41 25.44
CA SER A 80 -22.01 -25.27 26.80
C SER A 80 -20.71 -26.07 27.00
N GLU A 81 -19.60 -25.32 27.07
CA GLU A 81 -18.43 -25.50 27.95
C GLU A 81 -17.47 -26.71 27.79
N GLY A 82 -16.16 -26.39 27.74
CA GLY A 82 -15.25 -26.84 28.82
C GLY A 82 -13.96 -27.60 28.46
N ALA A 83 -12.82 -26.91 28.62
CA ALA A 83 -11.48 -27.45 28.98
C ALA A 83 -10.80 -28.44 27.98
N ASP A 84 -9.50 -28.77 28.06
CA ASP A 84 -8.44 -28.40 29.02
C ASP A 84 -7.03 -28.46 28.37
N SER A 85 -6.06 -27.79 28.99
CA SER A 85 -4.60 -28.05 29.02
C SER A 85 -3.82 -28.60 27.80
N SER A 86 -2.88 -27.77 27.34
CA SER A 86 -1.42 -28.01 27.37
C SER A 86 -0.88 -29.43 27.16
N GLU A 87 -0.04 -29.60 26.13
CA GLU A 87 1.26 -30.28 26.29
C GLU A 87 2.36 -29.46 25.60
N SER A 88 3.57 -29.55 26.18
CA SER A 88 4.77 -28.86 25.72
C SER A 88 5.68 -29.82 24.95
N ASP A 89 6.13 -29.44 23.76
CA ASP A 89 7.32 -30.05 23.16
C ASP A 89 8.28 -28.99 22.59
N SER A 90 9.40 -28.80 23.29
CA SER A 90 10.58 -28.12 22.75
C SER A 90 11.47 -29.14 22.06
N ALA A 91 11.65 -29.03 20.75
CA ALA A 91 12.78 -29.62 20.06
C ALA A 91 13.24 -28.72 18.91
N GLU A 92 14.54 -28.43 18.87
CA GLU A 92 15.15 -27.53 17.89
C GLU A 92 14.96 -28.00 16.44
N SER A 93 14.86 -27.04 15.52
CA SER A 93 15.81 -27.00 14.42
C SER A 93 16.04 -25.56 13.98
N LYS A 94 17.31 -25.17 13.90
CA LYS A 94 17.69 -24.03 13.08
C LYS A 94 17.35 -24.37 11.63
N ASP A 95 16.53 -23.55 11.01
CA ASP A 95 16.85 -23.06 9.68
C ASP A 95 16.31 -21.64 9.56
N GLY A 96 17.17 -20.70 9.16
CA GLY A 96 16.78 -19.32 8.88
C GLY A 96 16.10 -19.25 7.52
N ALA A 97 15.00 -19.99 7.37
CA ALA A 97 14.15 -19.97 6.20
C ALA A 97 13.23 -18.75 6.28
N GLY A 98 13.80 -17.56 6.04
CA GLY A 98 12.99 -16.40 5.71
C GLY A 98 12.09 -16.79 4.54
N ALA A 99 10.78 -16.58 4.69
CA ALA A 99 9.82 -17.07 3.72
C ALA A 99 10.11 -16.42 2.36
N GLU A 100 10.55 -17.20 1.38
CA GLU A 100 10.70 -16.74 0.00
C GLU A 100 9.32 -16.65 -0.66
N GLY A 101 8.48 -15.74 -0.14
CA GLY A 101 7.38 -15.19 -0.89
C GLY A 101 7.91 -14.38 -2.08
N ASP A 102 7.11 -14.29 -3.14
CA ASP A 102 7.46 -13.51 -4.33
C ASP A 102 7.93 -12.10 -3.95
N LYS A 103 9.14 -11.75 -4.38
CA LYS A 103 9.73 -10.42 -4.19
C LYS A 103 9.40 -9.56 -5.39
N GLU A 104 9.10 -8.29 -5.15
CA GLU A 104 8.86 -7.30 -6.18
C GLU A 104 9.77 -6.08 -6.00
N SER A 105 10.23 -5.52 -7.11
CA SER A 105 11.03 -4.29 -7.14
C SER A 105 10.15 -3.05 -6.98
N VAL A 106 10.46 -2.22 -5.98
CA VAL A 106 9.86 -0.90 -5.78
C VAL A 106 10.92 0.17 -6.04
N SER A 107 10.62 1.13 -6.92
CA SER A 107 11.49 2.26 -7.19
C SER A 107 11.39 3.32 -6.08
N THR A 108 12.53 3.73 -5.54
CA THR A 108 12.66 4.83 -4.55
C THR A 108 13.53 5.96 -5.12
N ALA A 109 13.59 7.10 -4.44
CA ALA A 109 14.55 8.16 -4.77
C ALA A 109 16.03 7.69 -4.70
N ASN A 110 16.31 6.60 -3.97
CA ASN A 110 17.62 6.00 -3.81
C ASN A 110 17.89 4.81 -4.76
N GLY A 111 16.94 4.47 -5.64
CA GLY A 111 17.01 3.33 -6.58
C GLY A 111 15.96 2.26 -6.31
N ASP A 112 15.98 1.19 -7.10
CA ASP A 112 15.05 0.07 -6.97
C ASP A 112 15.45 -0.86 -5.81
N VAL A 113 14.48 -1.22 -4.96
CA VAL A 113 14.64 -2.12 -3.80
C VAL A 113 13.69 -3.29 -3.94
N GLU A 114 14.18 -4.52 -3.77
CA GLU A 114 13.35 -5.72 -3.73
C GLU A 114 12.72 -5.88 -2.33
N VAL A 115 11.40 -6.03 -2.28
CA VAL A 115 10.62 -6.23 -1.05
C VAL A 115 9.57 -7.34 -1.24
N PRO A 116 8.96 -7.90 -0.17
CA PRO A 116 7.84 -8.82 -0.30
C PRO A 116 6.68 -8.22 -1.12
N SER A 117 6.04 -9.00 -1.98
CA SER A 117 4.98 -8.50 -2.89
C SER A 117 3.79 -7.84 -2.18
N ASP A 118 3.42 -8.31 -0.99
CA ASP A 118 2.35 -7.68 -0.19
C ASP A 118 2.75 -6.28 0.29
N PHE A 119 4.03 -6.09 0.62
CA PHE A 119 4.57 -4.78 0.99
C PHE A 119 4.72 -3.87 -0.23
N ALA A 120 5.18 -4.40 -1.38
CA ALA A 120 5.25 -3.65 -2.64
C ALA A 120 3.88 -3.12 -3.07
N GLN A 121 2.82 -3.93 -2.94
CA GLN A 121 1.45 -3.52 -3.22
C GLN A 121 0.98 -2.42 -2.26
N ALA A 122 1.15 -2.58 -0.95
CA ALA A 122 0.79 -1.57 0.03
C ALA A 122 1.53 -0.23 -0.19
N ILE A 123 2.81 -0.27 -0.57
CA ILE A 123 3.58 0.91 -0.95
C ILE A 123 2.97 1.60 -2.17
N LYS A 124 2.66 0.88 -3.24
CA LYS A 124 2.06 1.46 -4.47
C LYS A 124 0.69 2.07 -4.20
N GLU A 125 -0.14 1.41 -3.40
CA GLU A 125 -1.46 1.93 -3.02
C GLU A 125 -1.34 3.24 -2.23
N LYS A 126 -0.41 3.30 -1.26
CA LYS A 126 -0.17 4.52 -0.47
C LYS A 126 0.61 5.59 -1.21
N ALA A 127 1.41 5.24 -2.21
CA ALA A 127 2.12 6.22 -3.02
C ALA A 127 1.16 7.16 -3.78
N ALA A 128 -0.04 6.68 -4.13
CA ALA A 128 -1.09 7.52 -4.71
C ALA A 128 -1.62 8.61 -3.74
N GLU A 129 -1.44 8.44 -2.43
CA GLU A 129 -1.88 9.37 -1.38
C GLU A 129 -0.71 10.21 -0.82
N TRP A 130 0.47 9.62 -0.69
CA TRP A 130 1.62 10.18 0.03
C TRP A 130 2.80 10.60 -0.89
N GLY A 131 2.79 10.22 -2.17
CA GLY A 131 3.93 10.35 -3.08
C GLY A 131 4.81 9.09 -3.08
N ASP A 132 5.85 9.06 -3.90
CA ASP A 132 6.79 7.93 -3.94
C ASP A 132 7.63 7.85 -2.64
N PRO A 133 8.05 6.64 -2.20
CA PRO A 133 8.93 6.49 -1.02
C PRO A 133 10.32 7.12 -1.26
N GLU A 134 10.79 7.89 -0.27
CA GLU A 134 12.14 8.44 -0.23
C GLU A 134 13.18 7.32 -0.03
N SER A 135 12.92 6.40 0.90
CA SER A 135 13.78 5.24 1.18
C SER A 135 12.97 4.01 1.58
N ILE A 136 13.57 2.84 1.35
CA ILE A 136 13.08 1.55 1.87
C ILE A 136 14.25 0.86 2.55
N GLU A 137 14.01 0.34 3.76
CA GLU A 137 14.98 -0.41 4.56
C GLU A 137 14.42 -1.81 4.87
N ASN A 138 15.25 -2.83 4.70
CA ASN A 138 14.88 -4.23 4.94
C ASN A 138 15.83 -4.84 5.99
N THR A 139 15.28 -5.53 6.99
CA THR A 139 16.03 -6.25 8.03
C THR A 139 15.48 -7.67 8.21
N ASP A 140 16.11 -8.45 9.08
CA ASP A 140 15.63 -9.76 9.53
C ASP A 140 14.34 -9.70 10.37
N LYS A 141 13.94 -8.51 10.86
CA LYS A 141 12.69 -8.32 11.63
C LYS A 141 11.50 -7.93 10.76
N GLY A 142 11.76 -7.24 9.64
CA GLY A 142 10.72 -6.65 8.81
C GLY A 142 11.27 -5.67 7.78
N SER A 143 10.38 -4.89 7.19
CA SER A 143 10.74 -3.87 6.19
C SER A 143 10.03 -2.56 6.49
N VAL A 144 10.62 -1.41 6.13
CA VAL A 144 9.98 -0.10 6.28
C VAL A 144 10.20 0.76 5.04
N ALA A 145 9.18 1.49 4.64
CA ALA A 145 9.17 2.44 3.54
C ALA A 145 8.85 3.82 4.11
N THR A 146 9.80 4.73 3.96
CA THR A 146 9.71 6.11 4.45
C THR A 146 9.27 6.99 3.28
N PHE A 147 8.09 7.59 3.40
CA PHE A 147 7.54 8.55 2.44
C PHE A 147 7.82 10.00 2.87
N ALA A 148 7.88 10.22 4.18
CA ALA A 148 8.33 11.44 4.82
C ALA A 148 8.72 11.10 6.28
N LYS A 149 9.35 12.05 6.99
CA LYS A 149 9.70 11.89 8.42
C LYS A 149 8.49 11.51 9.31
N ASP A 150 7.29 11.92 8.92
CA ASP A 150 6.01 11.67 9.61
C ASP A 150 5.09 10.68 8.87
N LYS A 151 5.60 9.95 7.87
CA LYS A 151 4.81 8.99 7.07
C LYS A 151 5.62 7.77 6.68
N LEU A 152 5.33 6.65 7.33
CA LEU A 152 5.98 5.37 7.08
C LEU A 152 4.94 4.26 6.88
N LEU A 153 5.30 3.26 6.08
CA LEU A 153 4.69 1.93 6.13
C LEU A 153 5.73 0.95 6.64
N ALA A 154 5.42 0.20 7.71
CA ALA A 154 6.25 -0.90 8.19
C ALA A 154 5.54 -2.23 7.93
N PHE A 155 6.30 -3.24 7.51
CA PHE A 155 5.84 -4.59 7.22
C PHE A 155 6.51 -5.59 8.18
N GLY A 156 5.68 -6.42 8.81
CA GLY A 156 6.10 -7.61 9.55
C GLY A 156 5.39 -8.86 9.05
N GLU A 157 6.04 -10.02 9.17
CA GLU A 157 5.47 -11.31 8.73
C GLU A 157 4.21 -11.73 9.51
N GLY A 158 3.98 -11.15 10.71
CA GLY A 158 2.78 -11.39 11.52
C GLY A 158 1.60 -10.49 11.11
N ASP A 159 1.67 -9.21 11.46
CA ASP A 159 0.57 -8.24 11.31
C ASP A 159 0.51 -7.58 9.92
N GLY A 160 1.38 -7.97 8.99
CA GLY A 160 1.44 -7.44 7.62
C GLY A 160 1.96 -6.01 7.55
N THR A 161 1.47 -5.23 6.57
CA THR A 161 1.86 -3.82 6.40
C THR A 161 0.95 -2.91 7.22
N GLN A 162 1.54 -2.12 8.12
CA GLN A 162 0.85 -1.13 8.96
C GLN A 162 1.40 0.28 8.75
N PRO A 163 0.53 1.31 8.70
CA PRO A 163 0.97 2.69 8.63
C PRO A 163 1.42 3.21 10.00
N ILE A 164 2.52 3.95 10.03
CA ILE A 164 2.96 4.73 11.18
C ILE A 164 3.02 6.18 10.70
N ILE A 165 2.30 7.09 11.36
CA ILE A 165 2.19 8.49 10.90
C ILE A 165 2.37 9.51 12.03
N GLY A 166 2.53 10.78 11.64
CA GLY A 166 2.60 11.92 12.55
C GLY A 166 3.75 11.82 13.56
N LYS A 167 3.46 12.21 14.80
CA LYS A 167 4.46 12.21 15.88
C LYS A 167 4.82 10.81 16.39
N ILE A 168 3.96 9.83 16.18
CA ILE A 168 4.26 8.42 16.48
C ILE A 168 5.33 7.90 15.52
N ALA A 169 5.22 8.20 14.22
CA ALA A 169 6.25 7.93 13.21
C ALA A 169 7.61 8.55 13.56
N GLU A 170 7.62 9.83 13.94
CA GLU A 170 8.84 10.52 14.37
C GLU A 170 9.48 9.82 15.58
N THR A 171 8.68 9.51 16.61
CA THR A 171 9.13 8.87 17.85
C THR A 171 9.69 7.46 17.60
N TRP A 172 8.96 6.64 16.83
CA TRP A 172 9.39 5.27 16.51
C TRP A 172 10.70 5.25 15.72
N THR A 173 10.86 6.18 14.78
CA THR A 173 12.11 6.35 14.01
C THR A 173 13.27 6.80 14.90
N GLU A 174 13.02 7.72 15.84
CA GLU A 174 14.03 8.22 16.79
C GLU A 174 14.47 7.14 17.81
N GLU A 175 13.60 6.18 18.15
CA GLU A 175 13.93 4.98 18.92
C GLU A 175 14.65 3.87 18.12
N GLY A 176 14.90 4.08 16.83
CA GLY A 176 15.65 3.16 15.95
C GLY A 176 14.80 2.36 14.95
N GLY A 177 13.52 2.68 14.80
CA GLY A 177 12.66 2.11 13.77
C GLY A 177 12.52 0.59 13.88
N LEU A 178 12.94 -0.14 12.84
CA LEU A 178 12.97 -1.62 12.83
C LEU A 178 13.82 -2.21 13.98
N GLU A 179 14.79 -1.45 14.51
CA GLU A 179 15.61 -1.83 15.66
C GLU A 179 15.06 -1.34 17.02
N SER A 180 13.92 -0.65 17.03
CA SER A 180 13.27 -0.16 18.25
C SER A 180 12.85 -1.31 19.17
N LYS A 181 12.97 -1.07 20.48
CA LYS A 181 12.59 -2.04 21.52
C LYS A 181 11.08 -2.29 21.57
N VAL A 182 10.27 -1.31 21.16
CA VAL A 182 8.82 -1.45 21.06
C VAL A 182 8.43 -2.41 19.91
N GLY A 183 9.34 -2.62 18.96
CA GLY A 183 9.19 -3.54 17.82
C GLY A 183 8.37 -2.96 16.67
N LEU A 184 7.74 -3.86 15.90
CA LEU A 184 6.91 -3.50 14.76
C LEU A 184 5.46 -3.13 15.17
N PRO A 185 4.78 -2.24 14.42
CA PRO A 185 3.37 -1.94 14.64
C PRO A 185 2.47 -3.15 14.37
N THR A 186 1.45 -3.35 15.20
CA THR A 186 0.44 -4.42 15.04
C THR A 186 -0.88 -3.93 14.43
N GLY A 187 -1.02 -2.61 14.27
CA GLY A 187 -2.17 -1.96 13.67
C GLY A 187 -1.87 -0.51 13.28
N PRO A 188 -2.80 0.20 12.60
CA PRO A 188 -2.71 1.63 12.38
C PRO A 188 -2.88 2.42 13.69
N GLU A 189 -2.47 3.69 13.69
CA GLU A 189 -2.79 4.59 14.81
C GLU A 189 -4.32 4.72 15.04
N GLN A 190 -4.69 4.92 16.31
CA GLN A 190 -6.05 5.08 16.77
C GLN A 190 -6.16 6.40 17.55
N ALA A 191 -7.23 7.16 17.33
CA ALA A 191 -7.52 8.35 18.12
C ALA A 191 -8.07 7.94 19.49
N GLU A 192 -7.39 8.31 20.57
CA GLU A 192 -7.79 8.01 21.94
C GLU A 192 -7.79 9.30 22.79
N GLY A 193 -8.93 9.59 23.41
CA GLY A 193 -9.09 10.77 24.28
C GLY A 193 -8.79 12.09 23.55
N ASN A 194 -7.68 12.70 23.90
CA ASN A 194 -7.15 13.95 23.36
C ASN A 194 -5.78 13.75 22.65
N GLY A 195 -5.57 12.58 22.07
CA GLY A 195 -4.37 12.23 21.33
C GLY A 195 -4.53 11.01 20.44
N TRP A 196 -3.40 10.36 20.17
CA TRP A 196 -3.29 9.17 19.35
C TRP A 196 -2.48 8.10 20.07
N VAL A 197 -2.79 6.84 19.78
CA VAL A 197 -2.11 5.66 20.29
C VAL A 197 -1.87 4.69 19.15
N GLN A 198 -0.75 3.99 19.16
CA GLN A 198 -0.48 2.89 18.23
C GLN A 198 0.19 1.74 18.99
N GLU A 199 -0.36 0.54 18.77
CA GLU A 199 0.12 -0.71 19.34
C GLU A 199 1.28 -1.27 18.51
N PHE A 200 2.28 -1.81 19.20
CA PHE A 200 3.44 -2.48 18.63
C PHE A 200 3.69 -3.81 19.34
N THR A 201 4.41 -4.71 18.69
CA THR A 201 4.67 -6.09 19.15
C THR A 201 5.19 -6.24 20.59
N ASN A 202 5.89 -5.24 21.14
CA ASN A 202 6.45 -5.28 22.50
C ASN A 202 6.03 -4.09 23.38
N GLY A 203 5.03 -3.30 22.98
CA GLY A 203 4.62 -2.11 23.72
C GLY A 203 3.76 -1.14 22.92
N THR A 204 3.59 0.08 23.43
CA THR A 204 2.67 1.07 22.86
C THR A 204 3.36 2.43 22.77
N ILE A 205 3.21 3.12 21.64
CA ILE A 205 3.56 4.54 21.53
C ILE A 205 2.28 5.37 21.54
N SER A 206 2.20 6.36 22.41
CA SER A 206 1.12 7.36 22.41
C SER A 206 1.65 8.77 22.25
N TRP A 207 0.84 9.62 21.61
CA TRP A 207 1.05 11.06 21.45
C TRP A 207 -0.18 11.78 22.00
N MET A 208 -0.13 12.17 23.28
CA MET A 208 -1.28 12.66 24.04
C MET A 208 -1.09 14.09 24.52
N GLN A 209 -2.17 14.87 24.58
CA GLN A 209 -2.15 16.21 25.15
C GLN A 209 -2.26 16.15 26.68
N GLY A 210 -1.28 16.72 27.39
CA GLY A 210 -1.29 16.85 28.85
C GLY A 210 -2.22 17.97 29.34
N GLU A 211 -2.37 18.09 30.67
CA GLU A 211 -3.20 19.12 31.30
C GLU A 211 -2.75 20.57 30.99
N SER A 212 -1.49 20.78 30.59
CA SER A 212 -0.99 22.08 30.14
C SER A 212 -1.46 22.48 28.73
N GLY A 213 -2.02 21.54 27.97
CA GLY A 213 -2.33 21.69 26.55
C GLY A 213 -1.15 21.39 25.61
N GLU A 214 0.01 21.01 26.15
CA GLU A 214 1.17 20.53 25.37
C GLU A 214 0.99 19.04 25.05
N TYR A 215 1.50 18.59 23.91
CA TYR A 215 1.50 17.17 23.55
C TYR A 215 2.84 16.52 23.89
N GLU A 216 2.79 15.30 24.41
CA GLU A 216 3.97 14.51 24.80
C GLU A 216 3.91 13.09 24.23
N ALA A 217 5.07 12.56 23.87
CA ALA A 217 5.24 11.20 23.36
C ALA A 217 5.60 10.27 24.50
N THR A 218 4.84 9.20 24.67
CA THR A 218 5.09 8.17 25.71
C THR A 218 5.26 6.82 25.05
N ILE A 219 6.29 6.08 25.46
CA ILE A 219 6.54 4.70 25.06
C ILE A 219 6.37 3.84 26.32
N ASN A 220 5.54 2.79 26.23
CA ASN A 220 5.24 1.87 27.33
C ASN A 220 5.62 0.44 26.94
#